data_AF-A0A8J3C7H1-F1
#
_entry.id   AF-A0A8J3C7H1-F1
#
_cell.length_a   1.000
_cell.length_b   1.000
_cell.length_c   1.000
_cell.angle_alpha   90.00
_cell.angle_beta   90.00
_cell.angle_gamma   90.00
#
_symmetry.space_group_name_H-M   'P 1'
#
loop_
_entity.id
_entity.type
_entity.pdbx_description
1 polymer ?
#
loop_
_entity_poly.entity_id
_entity_poly.type
_entity_poly.pdbx_seq_one_letter_code
_entity_poly.pdbx_strand_id
1 'polypeptide(L)'
;MAWSYLHRVELFRIVRGQRVLEHVEEFDDHGPYVGRGAAEYAEIVAEDYLSRWRRPPGRWLVAVWQLDDSGAKAKRLCEVELNWAAPARNKAG
;
A
#
# COMPACT_ATOMS: atom_id res chain seq x y z
N MET A 1 -23.32 -5.51 -14.09
CA MET A 1 -22.45 -4.60 -13.34
C MET A 1 -21.02 -5.04 -13.60
N ALA A 2 -20.24 -4.22 -14.31
CA ALA A 2 -18.81 -4.45 -14.41
C ALA A 2 -18.23 -4.20 -13.02
N TRP A 3 -17.47 -5.15 -12.49
CA TRP A 3 -16.76 -4.93 -11.24
C TRP A 3 -15.55 -4.06 -11.58
N SER A 4 -15.44 -2.87 -10.98
CA SER A 4 -14.20 -2.10 -11.04
C SER A 4 -13.17 -2.79 -10.14
N TYR A 5 -12.10 -3.26 -10.77
CA TYR A 5 -10.92 -3.83 -10.12
C TYR A 5 -9.82 -2.78 -9.96
N LEU A 6 -10.16 -1.50 -10.16
CA LEU A 6 -9.26 -0.39 -9.95
C LEU A 6 -9.01 -0.19 -8.46
N HIS A 7 -7.74 -0.21 -8.11
CA HIS A 7 -7.25 0.04 -6.78
C HIS A 7 -6.34 1.25 -6.78
N ARG A 8 -6.31 1.94 -5.64
CA ARG A 8 -5.38 3.03 -5.34
C ARG A 8 -4.66 2.72 -4.05
N VAL A 9 -3.34 2.69 -4.12
CA VAL A 9 -2.48 2.58 -2.95
C VAL A 9 -1.91 3.95 -2.64
N GLU A 10 -2.09 4.36 -1.39
CA GLU A 10 -1.55 5.59 -0.86
C GLU A 10 -0.51 5.26 0.21
N LEU A 11 0.67 5.83 0.03
CA LEU A 11 1.79 5.63 0.94
C LEU A 11 2.07 6.90 1.71
N PHE A 12 1.96 6.79 3.03
CA PHE A 12 2.24 7.87 3.95
C PHE A 12 3.49 7.56 4.77
N ARG A 13 4.40 8.53 4.88
CA ARG A 13 5.45 8.51 5.90
C ARG A 13 4.93 9.14 7.17
N ILE A 14 5.22 8.54 8.32
CA ILE A 14 4.87 9.12 9.61
C ILE A 14 6.08 9.88 10.16
N VAL A 15 6.01 11.21 10.12
CA VAL A 15 7.06 12.10 10.60
C VAL A 15 6.52 12.89 11.78
N ARG A 16 7.14 12.71 12.96
CA ARG A 16 6.70 13.37 14.21
C ARG A 16 5.20 13.17 14.51
N GLY A 17 4.66 11.99 14.19
CA GLY A 17 3.24 11.65 14.39
C GLY A 17 2.30 12.16 13.29
N GLN A 18 2.79 12.92 12.31
CA GLN A 18 2.00 13.41 11.18
C GLN A 18 2.15 12.47 9.98
N ARG A 19 1.04 12.20 9.29
CA ARG A 19 1.00 11.43 8.04
C ARG A 19 1.34 12.37 6.87
N VAL A 20 2.44 12.09 6.17
CA VAL A 20 2.88 12.82 4.98
C VAL A 20 2.69 11.90 3.78
N LEU A 21 1.80 12.26 2.85
CA LEU A 21 1.59 11.49 1.63
C LEU A 21 2.84 11.61 0.74
N GLU A 22 3.48 10.48 0.47
CA GLU A 22 4.75 10.40 -0.27
C GLU A 22 4.60 9.73 -1.62
N HIS A 23 3.64 8.82 -1.77
CA HIS A 23 3.38 8.15 -3.05
C HIS A 23 1.92 7.76 -3.21
N VAL A 24 1.48 7.74 -4.47
CA VAL A 24 0.19 7.20 -4.90
C VAL A 24 0.43 6.40 -6.17
N GLU A 25 -0.03 5.16 -6.20
CA GLU A 25 -0.10 4.35 -7.42
C GLU A 25 -1.51 3.81 -7.56
N GLU A 26 -2.06 3.93 -8.77
CA GLU A 26 -3.32 3.31 -9.16
C GLU A 26 -3.01 2.13 -10.07
N PHE A 27 -3.69 1.02 -9.87
CA PHE A 27 -3.50 -0.18 -10.67
C PHE A 27 -4.82 -0.95 -10.79
N ASP A 28 -4.94 -1.66 -11.90
CA ASP A 28 -6.05 -2.57 -12.16
C ASP A 28 -5.60 -3.97 -11.77
N ASP A 29 -6.20 -4.53 -10.71
CA ASP A 29 -5.83 -5.84 -10.20
C ASP A 29 -7.08 -6.67 -9.93
N HIS A 30 -7.25 -7.69 -10.78
CA HIS A 30 -8.25 -8.75 -10.63
C HIS A 30 -7.96 -9.70 -9.45
N GLY A 31 -6.91 -9.41 -8.68
CA GLY A 31 -6.20 -10.38 -7.87
C GLY A 31 -7.00 -11.04 -6.73
N PRO A 32 -6.55 -12.24 -6.32
CA PRO A 32 -7.31 -13.22 -5.51
C PRO A 32 -7.44 -12.88 -4.01
N TYR A 33 -7.18 -11.64 -3.60
CA TYR A 33 -6.69 -11.33 -2.25
C TYR A 33 -7.74 -11.20 -1.15
N VAL A 34 -9.01 -11.43 -1.48
CA VAL A 34 -10.13 -11.40 -0.53
C VAL A 34 -10.06 -12.57 0.47
N GLY A 35 -9.30 -13.63 0.17
CA GLY A 35 -9.28 -14.86 0.95
C GLY A 35 -8.34 -14.92 2.16
N ARG A 36 -7.36 -14.00 2.31
CA ARG A 36 -6.32 -14.08 3.36
C ARG A 36 -6.57 -13.23 4.61
N GLY A 37 -7.71 -12.52 4.66
CA GLY A 37 -7.98 -11.56 5.73
C GLY A 37 -7.24 -10.23 5.52
N ALA A 38 -7.90 -9.14 5.92
CA ALA A 38 -7.46 -7.79 5.54
C ALA A 38 -6.12 -7.35 6.14
N ALA A 39 -5.74 -7.88 7.30
CA ALA A 39 -4.53 -7.49 8.02
C ALA A 39 -3.25 -8.08 7.40
N GLU A 40 -3.20 -9.41 7.25
CA GLU A 40 -2.08 -10.11 6.59
C GLU A 40 -1.88 -9.60 5.15
N TYR A 41 -2.99 -9.35 4.45
CA TYR A 41 -2.95 -8.76 3.13
C TYR A 41 -2.33 -7.35 3.13
N ALA A 42 -2.74 -6.49 4.07
CA ALA A 42 -2.22 -5.14 4.15
C ALA A 42 -0.71 -5.12 4.41
N GLU A 43 -0.20 -6.04 5.23
CA GLU A 43 1.23 -6.18 5.50
C GLU A 43 2.00 -6.61 4.25
N ILE A 44 1.55 -7.65 3.54
CA ILE A 44 2.19 -8.11 2.30
C ILE A 44 2.25 -6.99 1.25
N VAL A 45 1.12 -6.31 1.05
CA VAL A 45 1.02 -5.15 0.15
C VAL A 45 1.99 -4.07 0.59
N ALA A 46 2.01 -3.73 1.87
CA ALA A 46 2.89 -2.70 2.37
C ALA A 46 4.37 -3.03 2.16
N GLU A 47 4.79 -4.26 2.47
CA GLU A 47 6.16 -4.71 2.26
C GLU A 47 6.56 -4.70 0.77
N ASP A 48 5.70 -5.20 -0.12
CA ASP A 48 5.95 -5.22 -1.55
C ASP A 48 6.12 -3.79 -2.11
N TYR A 49 5.19 -2.89 -1.80
CA TYR A 49 5.25 -1.51 -2.28
C TYR A 49 6.41 -0.70 -1.68
N LEU A 50 6.67 -0.83 -0.38
CA LEU A 50 7.81 -0.17 0.26
C LEU A 50 9.15 -0.65 -0.33
N SER A 51 9.26 -1.94 -0.63
CA SER A 51 10.42 -2.54 -1.27
C SER A 51 10.56 -2.09 -2.72
N ARG A 52 9.49 -2.22 -3.53
CA ARG A 52 9.44 -1.84 -4.95
C ARG A 52 9.79 -0.37 -5.16
N TRP A 53 9.29 0.51 -4.30
CA TRP A 53 9.62 1.94 -4.36
C TRP A 53 10.87 2.34 -3.57
N ARG A 54 11.61 1.37 -3.01
CA ARG A 54 12.88 1.58 -2.29
C ARG A 54 12.76 2.63 -1.18
N ARG A 55 11.68 2.57 -0.41
CA ARG A 55 11.37 3.55 0.63
C ARG A 55 12.38 3.42 1.78
N PRO A 56 12.84 4.56 2.35
CA PRO A 56 13.79 4.53 3.45
C PRO A 56 13.17 3.92 4.71
N PRO A 57 14.00 3.42 5.65
CA PRO A 57 13.52 2.92 6.93
C PRO A 57 12.70 3.96 7.70
N GLY A 58 11.76 3.50 8.51
CA GLY A 58 10.96 4.32 9.42
C GLY A 58 9.50 3.89 9.50
N ARG A 59 8.67 4.72 10.14
CA ARG A 59 7.24 4.47 10.24
C ARG A 59 6.52 4.87 8.97
N TRP A 60 5.75 3.94 8.44
CA TRP A 60 4.95 4.10 7.24
C TRP A 60 3.52 3.67 7.51
N LEU A 61 2.60 4.25 6.75
CA LEU A 61 1.22 3.83 6.67
C LEU A 61 0.87 3.61 5.21
N VAL A 62 0.29 2.45 4.94
CA VAL A 62 -0.19 2.07 3.61
C VAL A 62 -1.70 1.94 3.68
N ALA A 63 -2.38 2.65 2.80
CA ALA A 63 -3.82 2.59 2.66
C ALA A 63 -4.18 2.13 1.25
N VAL A 64 -5.02 1.10 1.16
CA VAL A 64 -5.52 0.57 -0.11
C VAL A 64 -6.99 0.93 -0.25
N TRP A 65 -7.33 1.53 -1.37
CA TRP A 65 -8.69 1.93 -1.71
C TRP A 65 -9.15 1.16 -2.95
N GLN A 66 -10.39 0.70 -2.93
CA GLN A 66 -11.12 0.36 -4.13
C GLN A 66 -11.67 1.65 -4.73
N LEU A 67 -11.49 1.81 -6.04
CA LEU A 67 -12.04 2.92 -6.80
C LEU A 67 -13.35 2.49 -7.48
N ASP A 68 -14.28 3.42 -7.67
CA ASP A 68 -15.42 3.22 -8.55
C ASP A 68 -15.04 3.43 -10.03
N ASP A 69 -16.01 3.26 -10.94
CA ASP A 69 -15.81 3.43 -12.38
C ASP A 69 -15.41 4.88 -12.77
N SER A 70 -15.57 5.85 -11.87
CA SER A 70 -15.14 7.24 -12.07
C SER A 70 -13.73 7.52 -11.55
N GLY A 71 -13.08 6.52 -10.93
CA GLY A 71 -11.78 6.68 -10.27
C GLY A 71 -11.87 7.30 -8.87
N ALA A 72 -13.07 7.49 -8.32
CA ALA A 72 -13.24 8.01 -6.98
C ALA A 72 -13.07 6.89 -5.93
N LYS A 73 -12.55 7.25 -4.75
CA LYS A 73 -12.36 6.30 -3.64
C LYS A 73 -13.71 5.81 -3.10
N ALA A 74 -14.14 4.63 -3.52
CA ALA A 74 -15.41 4.04 -3.11
C ALA A 74 -15.33 3.41 -1.71
N LYS A 75 -14.26 2.65 -1.45
CA LYS A 75 -14.10 1.89 -0.20
C LYS A 75 -12.64 1.75 0.19
N ARG A 76 -12.31 1.98 1.46
CA ARG A 76 -11.01 1.60 2.02
C ARG A 76 -11.01 0.10 2.27
N LEU A 77 -10.13 -0.64 1.60
CA LEU A 77 -9.99 -2.08 1.76
C LEU A 77 -9.18 -2.44 2.99
N CYS A 78 -8.04 -1.77 3.16
CA CYS A 78 -7.20 -1.90 4.34
C CYS A 78 -6.36 -0.65 4.60
N GLU A 79 -5.93 -0.51 5.85
CA GLU A 79 -4.95 0.47 6.30
C GLU A 79 -4.04 -0.23 7.30
N VAL A 80 -2.73 -0.18 7.08
CA VAL A 80 -1.74 -0.74 8.00
C VAL A 80 -0.66 0.28 8.28
N GLU A 81 -0.27 0.37 9.56
CA GLU A 81 0.93 1.06 9.97
C GLU A 81 2.03 0.03 10.25
N LEU A 82 3.22 0.28 9.72
CA LEU A 82 4.37 -0.59 9.92
C LEU A 82 5.65 0.21 10.12
N ASN A 83 6.58 -0.37 10.88
CA ASN A 83 7.93 0.14 11.02
C ASN A 83 8.84 -0.58 10.01
N TRP A 84 9.10 0.07 8.88
CA TRP A 84 9.89 -0.48 7.79
C TRP A 84 11.38 -0.43 8.13
N ALA A 85 12.05 -1.58 8.08
CA ALA A 85 13.49 -1.66 8.28
C ALA A 85 14.31 -1.34 7.01
N ALA A 86 13.64 -1.20 5.85
CA ALA A 86 14.20 -1.35 4.51
C ALA A 86 14.90 -2.71 4.28
N PRO A 87 14.86 -3.26 3.06
CA PRO A 87 15.59 -4.48 2.77
C PRO A 87 17.07 -4.18 2.95
N ALA A 88 17.81 -5.08 3.58
CA ALA A 88 19.26 -4.94 3.68
C ALA A 88 19.81 -4.64 2.29
N ARG A 89 20.50 -3.49 2.14
CA ARG A 89 21.15 -3.12 0.90
C ARG A 89 22.22 -4.18 0.67
N ASN A 90 21.92 -5.20 -0.15
CA ASN A 90 22.92 -6.16 -0.57
C ASN A 90 24.05 -5.33 -1.21
N LYS A 91 25.20 -5.29 -0.52
CA LYS A 91 26.44 -4.86 -1.14
C LYS A 91 26.70 -5.92 -2.21
N ALA A 92 26.34 -5.63 -3.45
CA ALA A 92 26.93 -6.33 -4.58
C ALA A 92 28.45 -6.10 -4.46
N GLY A 93 29.17 -7.18 -4.15
CA GLY A 93 30.62 -7.24 -4.26
C GLY A 93 31.05 -7.33 -5.72
#